data_AF-A0A497XMF3-F1
#
_entry.id   AF-A0A497XMF3-F1
#
_cell.length_a   1.000
_cell.length_b   1.000
_cell.length_c   1.000
_cell.angle_alpha   90.00
_cell.angle_beta   90.00
_cell.angle_gamma   90.00
#
_symmetry.space_group_name_H-M   'P 1'
#
loop_
_entity.id
_entity.type
_entity.pdbx_description
1 polymer ?
#
loop_
_entity_poly.entity_id
_entity_poly.type
_entity_poly.pdbx_seq_one_letter_code
_entity_poly.pdbx_strand_id
1 'polypeptide(L)'
;MSRHPSSLLAALLLSLTACAGPQATKVESSANTADEAMARIAGKVMTEENIGLLFGLMRQSLSAAAEGRQAPELSAEDKARLEATGKEMQRQGLEAAMRMLDEVEKEMREAVRAETKR
;
A
#
# COMPACT_ATOMS: atom_id res chain seq x y z
N MET A 1 0.11 -32.12 16.77
CA MET A 1 1.00 -31.03 16.29
C MET A 1 0.12 -29.86 15.87
N SER A 2 -0.17 -28.96 16.82
CA SER A 2 -1.06 -27.79 16.62
C SER A 2 -0.21 -26.61 16.13
N ARG A 3 -0.38 -26.21 14.87
CA ARG A 3 0.26 -25.01 14.31
C ARG A 3 -0.74 -23.86 14.43
N HIS A 4 -0.43 -22.90 15.30
CA HIS A 4 -1.26 -21.74 15.58
C HIS A 4 -1.16 -20.71 14.43
N PRO A 5 -2.23 -20.43 13.66
CA PRO A 5 -2.25 -19.36 12.66
C PRO A 5 -2.30 -17.95 13.32
N SER A 6 -2.55 -17.89 14.62
CA SER A 6 -2.76 -16.65 15.39
C SER A 6 -1.51 -15.78 15.54
N SER A 7 -0.31 -16.34 15.36
CA SER A 7 0.95 -15.61 15.55
C SER A 7 1.26 -14.63 14.41
N LEU A 8 0.80 -14.93 13.19
CA LEU A 8 1.01 -14.08 12.02
C LEU A 8 0.12 -12.83 12.05
N LEU A 9 -1.13 -12.98 12.51
CA LEU A 9 -2.07 -11.86 12.69
C LEU A 9 -1.58 -10.88 13.77
N ALA A 10 -1.03 -11.39 14.87
CA ALA A 10 -0.44 -10.56 15.92
C ALA A 10 0.80 -9.79 15.42
N ALA A 11 1.66 -10.43 14.62
CA ALA A 11 2.82 -9.79 14.02
C ALA A 11 2.43 -8.71 13.00
N LEU A 12 1.34 -8.91 12.25
CA LEU A 12 0.82 -7.91 11.31
C LEU A 12 0.22 -6.70 12.05
N LEU A 13 -0.49 -6.91 13.16
CA LEU A 13 -1.10 -5.84 13.95
C LEU A 13 -0.06 -5.00 14.72
N LEU A 14 1.05 -5.63 15.16
CA LEU A 14 2.17 -4.95 15.81
C LEU A 14 3.00 -4.10 14.83
N SER A 15 3.03 -4.47 13.54
CA SER A 15 3.75 -3.68 12.53
C SER A 15 2.99 -2.42 12.08
N LEU A 16 1.66 -2.38 12.22
CA LEU A 16 0.87 -1.16 11.95
C LEU A 16 0.97 -0.10 13.07
N THR A 17 1.29 -0.50 14.30
CA THR A 17 1.37 0.42 15.45
C THR A 17 2.74 1.08 15.62
N ALA A 18 3.76 0.64 14.88
CA ALA A 18 5.12 1.19 14.95
C ALA A 18 5.34 2.50 14.16
N CYS A 19 4.37 2.95 13.34
CA CYS A 19 4.50 4.19 12.57
C CYS A 19 3.80 5.42 13.21
N ALA A 20 3.16 5.27 14.37
CA ALA A 20 2.53 6.38 15.09
C ALA A 20 3.48 7.00 16.13
N GLY A 21 4.58 7.59 15.66
CA GLY A 21 5.42 8.48 16.47
C GLY A 21 4.94 9.93 16.33
N PRO A 22 4.83 10.72 17.42
CA PRO A 22 4.43 12.12 17.31
C PRO A 22 5.65 12.95 16.90
N GLN A 23 5.71 13.42 15.67
CA GLN A 23 6.58 14.53 15.30
C GLN A 23 5.79 15.59 14.55
N ALA A 24 5.39 16.61 15.32
CA ALA A 24 5.07 17.92 14.82
C ALA A 24 6.37 18.63 14.41
N THR A 25 6.75 18.51 13.15
CA THR A 25 7.62 19.46 12.48
C THR A 25 6.92 19.93 11.22
N LYS A 26 6.62 21.23 11.21
CA LYS A 26 5.86 21.93 10.19
C LYS A 26 6.61 21.87 8.85
N VAL A 27 6.31 20.85 8.04
CA VAL A 27 6.62 20.75 6.61
C VAL A 27 5.29 20.64 5.89
N GLU A 28 4.49 21.71 5.93
CA GLU A 28 3.11 21.71 5.43
C GLU A 28 3.01 21.81 3.89
N SER A 29 4.12 21.94 3.15
CA SER A 29 4.08 22.22 1.72
C SER A 29 4.29 21.01 0.80
N SER A 30 5.02 19.96 1.21
CA SER A 30 5.23 18.75 0.37
C SER A 30 4.48 17.51 0.87
N ALA A 31 4.02 17.49 2.13
CA ALA A 31 3.21 16.39 2.65
C ALA A 31 1.85 16.27 1.91
N ASN A 32 1.24 17.40 1.55
CA ASN A 32 -0.05 17.42 0.85
C ASN A 32 0.03 16.85 -0.58
N THR A 33 1.16 17.00 -1.29
CA THR A 33 1.32 16.51 -2.66
C THR A 33 1.61 15.01 -2.69
N ALA A 34 2.39 14.50 -1.73
CA ALA A 34 2.63 13.07 -1.57
C ALA A 34 1.35 12.32 -1.17
N ASP A 35 0.55 12.87 -0.25
CA ASP A 35 -0.74 12.30 0.16
C ASP A 35 -1.76 12.32 -0.98
N GLU A 36 -1.83 13.39 -1.79
CA GLU A 36 -2.70 13.43 -2.98
C GLU A 36 -2.27 12.42 -4.06
N ALA A 37 -0.97 12.25 -4.27
CA ALA A 37 -0.44 11.27 -5.20
C ALA A 37 -0.76 9.84 -4.76
N MET A 38 -0.57 9.55 -3.47
CA MET A 38 -0.93 8.27 -2.86
C MET A 38 -2.43 8.02 -2.89
N ALA A 39 -3.26 9.04 -2.63
CA ALA A 39 -4.71 8.94 -2.72
C ALA A 39 -5.20 8.65 -4.14
N ARG A 40 -4.58 9.24 -5.18
CA ARG A 40 -4.89 8.91 -6.58
C ARG A 40 -4.52 7.48 -6.96
N ILE A 41 -3.36 7.01 -6.50
CA ILE A 41 -2.90 5.64 -6.76
C ILE A 41 -3.83 4.65 -6.05
N ALA A 42 -4.13 4.91 -4.78
CA ALA A 42 -5.11 4.15 -4.01
C ALA A 42 -6.48 4.15 -4.69
N GLY A 43 -6.98 5.29 -5.16
CA GLY A 43 -8.29 5.37 -5.82
C GLY A 43 -8.40 4.63 -7.16
N LYS A 44 -7.29 4.43 -7.89
CA LYS A 44 -7.27 3.65 -9.14
C LYS A 44 -7.18 2.14 -8.91
N VAL A 45 -6.54 1.73 -7.82
CA VAL A 45 -6.29 0.31 -7.52
C VAL A 45 -7.38 -0.26 -6.62
N MET A 46 -7.81 0.52 -5.63
CA MET A 46 -8.89 0.21 -4.69
C MET A 46 -10.25 0.60 -5.28
N THR A 47 -10.57 0.05 -6.45
CA THR A 47 -11.92 0.15 -7.01
C THR A 47 -12.89 -0.73 -6.22
N GLU A 48 -14.17 -0.34 -6.15
CA GLU A 48 -15.21 -1.15 -5.49
C GLU A 48 -15.25 -2.58 -6.02
N GLU A 49 -14.99 -2.77 -7.31
CA GLU A 49 -14.97 -4.07 -7.95
C GLU A 49 -13.81 -4.95 -7.45
N ASN A 50 -12.60 -4.40 -7.39
CA ASN A 50 -11.42 -5.13 -6.89
C ASN A 50 -11.53 -5.43 -5.39
N ILE A 51 -12.08 -4.48 -4.62
CA ILE A 51 -12.37 -4.65 -3.19
C ILE A 51 -13.43 -5.74 -2.99
N GLY A 52 -14.52 -5.70 -3.77
CA GLY A 52 -15.59 -6.69 -3.74
C GLY A 52 -15.08 -8.09 -4.05
N LEU A 53 -14.18 -8.21 -5.02
CA LEU A 53 -13.54 -9.47 -5.40
C LEU A 53 -12.68 -10.02 -4.25
N LEU A 54 -11.87 -9.17 -3.60
CA LEU A 54 -11.06 -9.53 -2.43
C LEU A 54 -11.93 -10.01 -1.25
N PHE A 55 -12.96 -9.24 -0.87
CA PHE A 55 -13.85 -9.62 0.22
C PHE A 55 -14.69 -10.85 -0.12
N GLY A 56 -15.09 -11.00 -1.38
CA GLY A 56 -15.73 -12.20 -1.90
C GLY A 56 -14.88 -13.44 -1.68
N LEU A 57 -13.60 -13.40 -2.08
CA LEU A 57 -12.67 -14.50 -1.87
C LEU A 57 -12.40 -14.78 -0.40
N MET A 58 -12.20 -13.75 0.43
CA MET A 58 -11.99 -13.96 1.86
C MET A 58 -13.20 -14.64 2.50
N ARG A 59 -14.42 -14.18 2.18
CA ARG A 59 -15.65 -14.79 2.69
C ARG A 59 -15.78 -16.25 2.26
N GLN A 60 -15.55 -16.56 0.99
CA GLN A 60 -15.64 -17.92 0.48
C GLN A 60 -14.54 -18.83 1.05
N SER A 61 -13.31 -18.30 1.21
CA SER A 61 -12.19 -19.04 1.81
C SER A 61 -12.44 -19.34 3.28
N LEU A 62 -12.99 -18.39 4.04
CA LEU A 62 -13.37 -18.58 5.43
C LEU A 62 -14.53 -19.58 5.57
N SER A 63 -15.51 -19.53 4.68
CA SER A 63 -16.60 -20.52 4.63
C SER A 63 -16.06 -21.92 4.34
N ALA A 64 -15.20 -22.06 3.33
CA ALA A 64 -14.58 -23.32 2.99
C ALA A 64 -13.75 -23.88 4.16
N ALA A 65 -12.94 -23.04 4.81
CA ALA A 65 -12.16 -23.43 5.98
C ALA A 65 -13.04 -23.86 7.17
N ALA A 66 -14.15 -23.15 7.43
CA ALA A 66 -15.11 -23.52 8.48
C ALA A 66 -15.76 -24.88 8.22
N GLU A 67 -15.92 -25.25 6.96
CA GLU A 67 -16.49 -26.53 6.53
C GLU A 67 -15.43 -27.62 6.32
N GLY A 68 -14.16 -27.34 6.61
CA GLY A 68 -13.05 -28.27 6.36
C GLY A 68 -12.78 -28.55 4.88
N ARG A 69 -13.32 -27.70 3.99
CA ARG A 69 -13.14 -27.76 2.54
C ARG A 69 -11.93 -26.93 2.11
N GLN A 70 -11.43 -27.23 0.92
CA GLN A 70 -10.32 -26.49 0.33
C GLN A 70 -10.78 -25.09 -0.09
N ALA A 71 -9.90 -24.10 0.02
CA ALA A 71 -10.19 -22.74 -0.41
C ALA A 71 -10.59 -22.69 -1.89
N PRO A 72 -11.53 -21.82 -2.28
CA PRO A 72 -11.93 -21.68 -3.67
C PRO A 72 -10.73 -21.27 -4.51
N GLU A 73 -10.54 -21.94 -5.65
CA GLU A 73 -9.56 -21.52 -6.63
C GLU A 73 -10.08 -20.30 -7.40
N LEU A 74 -9.18 -19.34 -7.63
CA LEU A 74 -9.44 -18.22 -8.53
C LEU A 74 -9.63 -18.74 -9.95
N SER A 75 -10.59 -18.17 -10.68
CA SER A 75 -10.65 -18.38 -12.12
C SER A 75 -9.37 -17.85 -12.79
N ALA A 76 -9.04 -18.40 -13.97
CA ALA A 76 -7.87 -17.92 -14.72
C ALA A 76 -7.99 -16.43 -15.07
N GLU A 77 -9.21 -15.95 -15.31
CA GLU A 77 -9.53 -14.55 -15.61
C GLU A 77 -9.29 -13.65 -14.38
N ASP A 78 -9.83 -14.03 -13.22
CA ASP A 78 -9.65 -13.27 -11.99
C ASP A 78 -8.18 -13.21 -11.56
N LYS A 79 -7.46 -14.33 -11.74
CA LYS A 79 -6.02 -14.40 -11.46
C LYS A 79 -5.23 -13.47 -12.38
N ALA A 80 -5.50 -13.50 -13.69
CA ALA A 80 -4.86 -12.60 -14.64
C ALA A 80 -5.16 -11.13 -14.34
N ARG A 81 -6.39 -10.82 -13.93
CA ARG A 81 -6.82 -9.48 -13.53
C ARG A 81 -6.10 -9.00 -12.26
N LEU A 82 -5.99 -9.84 -11.25
CA LEU A 82 -5.24 -9.55 -10.01
C LEU A 82 -3.76 -9.31 -10.31
N GLU A 83 -3.15 -10.13 -11.15
CA GLU A 83 -1.75 -9.95 -11.56
C GLU A 83 -1.53 -8.65 -12.34
N ALA A 84 -2.44 -8.31 -13.27
CA ALA A 84 -2.39 -7.05 -14.01
C ALA A 84 -2.53 -5.83 -13.07
N THR A 85 -3.47 -5.91 -12.13
CA THR A 85 -3.70 -4.88 -11.11
C THR A 85 -2.48 -4.70 -10.21
N GLY A 86 -1.85 -5.81 -9.79
CA GLY A 86 -0.64 -5.78 -8.97
C GLY A 86 0.56 -5.15 -9.70
N LYS A 87 0.76 -5.48 -10.98
CA LYS A 87 1.82 -4.88 -11.81
C LYS A 87 1.61 -3.38 -11.99
N GLU A 88 0.38 -2.95 -12.23
CA GLU A 88 0.07 -1.52 -12.37
C GLU A 88 0.28 -0.78 -11.06
N MET A 89 -0.10 -1.37 -9.92
CA MET A 89 0.15 -0.79 -8.60
C MET A 89 1.65 -0.63 -8.32
N GLN A 90 2.46 -1.64 -8.66
CA GLN A 90 3.91 -1.58 -8.51
C GLN A 90 4.52 -0.47 -9.39
N ARG A 91 4.07 -0.37 -10.65
CA ARG A 91 4.51 0.67 -11.59
C ARG A 91 4.18 2.07 -11.06
N GLN A 92 2.96 2.28 -10.62
CA GLN A 92 2.50 3.57 -10.07
C GLN A 92 3.23 3.92 -8.76
N GLY A 93 3.45 2.95 -7.88
CA GLY A 93 4.22 3.15 -6.64
C GLY A 93 5.67 3.56 -6.92
N LEU A 94 6.31 2.96 -7.92
CA LEU A 94 7.65 3.36 -8.35
C LEU A 94 7.69 4.79 -8.88
N GLU A 95 6.72 5.17 -9.73
CA GLU A 95 6.62 6.54 -10.25
C GLU A 95 6.42 7.58 -9.14
N ALA A 96 5.60 7.27 -8.13
CA ALA A 96 5.41 8.14 -6.98
C ALA A 96 6.70 8.30 -6.18
N ALA A 97 7.41 7.21 -5.90
CA ALA A 97 8.68 7.24 -5.18
C ALA A 97 9.73 8.07 -5.92
N MET A 98 9.82 7.95 -7.25
CA MET A 98 10.73 8.77 -8.06
C MET A 98 10.39 10.26 -7.97
N ARG A 99 9.11 10.65 -8.04
CA ARG A 99 8.72 12.06 -7.88
C ARG A 99 9.08 12.62 -6.51
N MET A 100 8.89 11.84 -5.45
CA MET A 100 9.28 12.26 -4.10
C MET A 100 10.79 12.49 -4.01
N LEU A 101 11.59 11.61 -4.62
CA LEU A 101 13.05 11.78 -4.68
C LEU A 101 13.46 13.04 -5.44
N ASP A 102 12.83 13.33 -6.58
CA ASP A 102 13.08 14.54 -7.35
C ASP A 102 12.75 15.82 -6.56
N GLU A 103 11.66 15.80 -5.79
CA GLU A 103 11.29 16.92 -4.91
C GLU A 103 12.34 17.14 -3.80
N VAL A 104 12.79 16.07 -3.15
CA VAL A 104 13.86 16.14 -2.13
C VAL A 104 15.16 16.66 -2.73
N GLU A 105 15.54 16.20 -3.93
CA GLU A 105 16.76 16.68 -4.61
C GLU A 105 16.65 18.18 -4.92
N LYS A 106 15.48 18.63 -5.37
CA LYS A 106 15.23 20.04 -5.65
C LYS A 106 15.36 20.90 -4.39
N GLU A 107 14.73 20.48 -3.29
CA GLU A 107 14.83 21.18 -1.99
C GLU A 107 16.28 21.25 -1.50
N MET A 108 17.02 20.13 -1.57
CA MET A 108 18.44 20.11 -1.21
C MET A 108 19.27 21.07 -2.06
N ARG A 109 19.02 21.11 -3.38
CA ARG A 109 19.73 22.00 -4.30
C ARG A 109 19.43 23.48 -4.02
N GLU A 110 18.20 23.79 -3.63
CA GLU A 110 17.79 25.14 -3.23
C GLU A 110 18.45 25.55 -1.90
N ALA A 111 18.51 24.65 -0.92
CA ALA A 111 19.19 24.87 0.35
C ALA A 111 20.69 25.17 0.17
N VAL A 112 21.40 24.36 -0.62
CA VAL A 112 22.84 24.56 -0.91
C VAL A 112 23.09 25.92 -1.59
N ARG A 113 22.21 26.31 -2.54
CA ARG A 113 22.32 27.62 -3.20
C ARG A 113 22.07 28.79 -2.25
N ALA A 114 21.19 28.62 -1.26
CA ALA A 114 20.91 29.63 -0.25
C ALA A 114 22.10 29.81 0.71
N GLU A 115 22.76 28.73 1.10
CA GLU A 115 23.97 28.78 1.94
C GLU A 115 25.16 29.42 1.22
N THR A 116 25.33 29.15 -0.07
CA THR A 116 26.47 29.68 -0.87
C THR A 116 26.35 31.19 -1.17
N LYS A 117 25.18 31.79 -0.95
CA LYS A 117 24.94 33.24 -1.15
C LYS A 117 25.09 34.08 0.14
N ARG A 118 25.33 33.46 1.29
CA ARG A 118 25.71 34.15 2.55
C ARG A 118 27.23 34.25 2.67
#